data_AF-A0A8T6PYZ3-F1
#
_entry.id   AF-A0A8T6PYZ3-F1
#
_cell.length_a   1.000
_cell.length_b   1.000
_cell.length_c   1.000
_cell.angle_alpha   90.00
_cell.angle_beta   90.00
_cell.angle_gamma   90.00
#
_symmetry.space_group_name_H-M   'P 1'
#
loop_
_entity.id
_entity.type
_entity.pdbx_description
1 polymer ?
#
loop_
_entity_poly.entity_id
_entity_poly.type
_entity_poly.pdbx_seq_one_letter_code
_entity_poly.pdbx_strand_id
1 'polypeptide(L)' 'MTIKSNTPAHDKDCWQTPLWLFDALDIEFGFWLDSAASDKNALCAHWLTEADDALNSEWVSHGAIWNNP' A
#
# COMPACT_ATOMS: atom_id res chain seq x y z
N MET A 1 4.33 17.15 -25.77
CA MET A 1 3.03 17.19 -25.07
C MET A 1 3.10 16.18 -23.93
N THR A 2 2.97 16.62 -22.69
CA THR A 2 2.97 15.69 -21.55
C THR A 2 1.55 15.17 -21.40
N ILE A 3 1.36 13.86 -21.58
CA ILE A 3 0.09 13.20 -21.26
C ILE A 3 -0.06 13.31 -19.74
N LYS A 4 -1.01 14.13 -19.26
CA LYS A 4 -1.32 14.23 -17.84
C LYS A 4 -2.39 13.21 -17.48
N SER A 5 -2.22 12.54 -16.34
CA SER A 5 -3.27 11.69 -15.77
C SER A 5 -4.53 12.54 -15.48
N ASN A 6 -5.69 11.98 -15.82
CA ASN A 6 -7.01 12.55 -15.51
C ASN A 6 -7.52 12.16 -14.11
N THR A 7 -6.79 11.32 -13.38
CA THR A 7 -7.13 10.96 -12.00
C THR A 7 -7.07 12.22 -11.12
N PRO A 8 -8.09 12.51 -10.29
CA PRO A 8 -8.01 13.60 -9.33
C PRO A 8 -6.83 13.42 -8.38
N ALA A 9 -6.23 14.51 -7.90
CA ALA A 9 -5.02 14.44 -7.09
C ALA A 9 -5.18 13.54 -5.86
N HIS A 10 -6.29 13.67 -5.14
CA HIS A 10 -6.60 12.85 -3.97
C HIS A 10 -6.70 11.34 -4.31
N ASP A 11 -7.19 11.01 -5.50
CA ASP A 11 -7.37 9.62 -5.92
C ASP A 11 -6.06 8.97 -6.37
N LYS A 12 -5.01 9.78 -6.64
CA LYS A 12 -3.69 9.26 -7.00
C LYS A 12 -2.97 8.68 -5.79
N ASP A 13 -3.08 9.35 -4.66
CA ASP A 13 -2.38 8.97 -3.43
C ASP A 13 -3.15 7.91 -2.63
N CYS A 14 -4.42 7.67 -2.98
CA CYS A 14 -5.28 6.67 -2.34
C CYS A 14 -5.54 5.42 -3.19
N TRP A 15 -4.87 5.27 -4.34
CA TRP A 15 -5.12 4.15 -5.24
C TRP A 15 -4.70 2.82 -4.60
N GLN A 16 -5.59 1.82 -4.64
CA GLN A 16 -5.31 0.48 -4.13
C GLN A 16 -4.80 -0.41 -5.26
N THR A 17 -3.78 -1.22 -4.98
CA THR A 17 -3.38 -2.32 -5.87
C THR A 17 -4.58 -3.24 -6.14
N PRO A 18 -4.87 -3.61 -7.41
CA PRO A 18 -5.95 -4.55 -7.71
C PRO A 18 -5.79 -5.86 -6.94
N LEU A 19 -6.89 -6.33 -6.31
CA LEU A 19 -6.84 -7.48 -5.40
C LEU A 19 -6.23 -8.74 -6.03
N TRP A 20 -6.56 -9.06 -7.28
CA TRP A 20 -6.02 -10.24 -7.95
C TRP A 20 -4.48 -10.22 -8.08
N LEU A 21 -3.87 -9.03 -8.20
CA LEU A 21 -2.42 -8.88 -8.28
C LEU A 21 -1.80 -8.99 -6.90
N PHE A 22 -2.42 -8.34 -5.91
CA PHE A 22 -1.99 -8.46 -4.52
C PHE A 22 -2.04 -9.92 -4.05
N ASP A 23 -3.18 -10.61 -4.24
CA ASP A 23 -3.37 -12.00 -3.82
C ASP A 23 -2.34 -12.94 -4.44
N ALA A 24 -2.01 -12.76 -5.72
CA ALA A 24 -1.01 -13.58 -6.40
C ALA A 24 0.39 -13.40 -5.79
N LEU A 25 0.74 -12.16 -5.44
CA LEU A 25 2.02 -11.83 -4.80
C LEU A 25 2.04 -12.25 -3.34
N ASP A 26 0.92 -12.11 -2.62
CA ASP A 26 0.79 -12.51 -1.22
C ASP A 26 0.97 -14.02 -1.05
N ILE A 27 0.44 -14.82 -1.98
CA ILE A 27 0.68 -16.27 -2.01
C ILE A 27 2.18 -16.59 -2.16
N GLU A 28 2.92 -15.80 -2.94
CA GLU A 28 4.34 -16.04 -3.20
C GLU A 28 5.24 -15.55 -2.05
N PHE A 29 4.93 -14.38 -1.48
CA PHE A 29 5.82 -13.66 -0.57
C PHE A 29 5.34 -13.61 0.88
N GLY A 30 4.05 -13.82 1.15
CA GLY A 30 3.43 -13.78 2.47
C GLY A 30 3.57 -12.40 3.13
N PHE A 31 2.78 -11.43 2.69
CA PHE A 31 2.80 -10.07 3.22
C PHE A 31 2.17 -10.01 4.61
N TRP A 32 2.78 -9.21 5.48
CA TRP A 32 2.33 -9.02 6.86
C TRP A 32 2.01 -7.56 7.17
N LEU A 33 2.81 -6.63 6.63
CA LEU A 33 2.62 -5.18 6.79
C LEU A 33 2.33 -4.53 5.43
N ASP A 34 1.34 -3.64 5.39
CA ASP A 34 1.14 -2.67 4.31
C ASP A 34 1.71 -1.32 4.75
N SER A 35 2.90 -0.94 4.26
CA SER A 35 3.64 0.22 4.75
C SER A 35 3.12 1.56 4.22
N ALA A 36 2.17 1.55 3.29
CA ALA A 36 1.65 2.76 2.65
C ALA A 36 0.15 2.64 2.34
N ALA A 37 -0.69 2.73 3.37
CA ALA A 37 -2.12 2.58 3.23
C ALA A 37 -2.93 3.58 4.06
N SER A 38 -4.24 3.38 4.06
CA SER A 38 -5.25 4.02 4.89
C SER A 38 -6.18 2.92 5.40
N ASP A 39 -7.02 3.25 6.39
CA ASP A 39 -8.02 2.31 6.92
C ASP A 39 -9.01 1.80 5.86
N LYS A 40 -9.09 2.45 4.71
CA LYS A 40 -10.00 2.08 3.61
C LYS A 40 -9.37 1.24 2.52
N ASN A 41 -8.05 1.30 2.36
CA ASN A 41 -7.34 0.65 1.26
C ASN A 41 -6.19 -0.28 1.69
N ALA A 42 -6.00 -0.50 3.00
CA ALA A 42 -5.06 -1.49 3.50
C ALA A 42 -5.36 -2.89 2.95
N LEU A 43 -4.31 -3.60 2.55
CA LEU A 43 -4.38 -4.97 2.04
C LEU A 43 -3.85 -6.01 3.03
N CYS A 44 -3.09 -5.57 4.03
CA CYS A 44 -2.61 -6.40 5.14
C CYS A 44 -3.38 -6.13 6.43
N ALA A 45 -3.35 -7.09 7.36
CA ALA A 45 -3.95 -6.92 8.70
C ALA A 45 -3.20 -5.91 9.58
N HIS A 46 -1.94 -5.62 9.25
CA HIS A 46 -1.14 -4.55 9.83
C HIS A 46 -0.82 -3.54 8.73
N TRP A 47 -1.01 -2.25 9.00
CA TRP A 47 -0.70 -1.20 8.04
C TRP A 47 -0.23 0.07 8.74
N LEU A 48 0.49 0.90 7.99
CA LEU A 48 0.80 2.27 8.37
C LEU A 48 -0.10 3.23 7.57
N THR A 49 -0.65 4.20 8.28
CA THR A 49 -1.41 5.31 7.71
C THR A 49 -0.50 6.49 7.38
N GLU A 50 -1.00 7.46 6.62
CA GLU A 50 -0.30 8.74 6.40
C GLU A 50 0.11 9.43 7.72
N ALA A 51 -0.70 9.29 8.78
CA ALA A 51 -0.42 9.86 10.09
C ALA A 51 0.70 9.15 10.86
N ASP A 52 0.95 7.87 10.57
CA ASP A 52 2.04 7.11 11.17
C ASP A 52 3.41 7.49 10.58
N ASP A 53 3.43 8.15 9.42
CA ASP A 53 4.64 8.58 8.71
C ASP A 53 5.65 7.44 8.52
N ALA A 54 5.44 6.64 7.47
CA ALA A 54 6.27 5.47 7.18
C ALA A 54 7.77 5.78 6.99
N LEU A 55 8.15 7.04 6.73
CA LEU A 55 9.56 7.43 6.64
C LEU A 55 10.23 7.59 8.01
N ASN A 56 9.43 7.78 9.06
CA ASN A 56 9.88 7.94 10.45
C ASN A 56 9.37 6.83 11.38
N SER A 57 8.69 5.83 10.84
CA SER A 57 8.20 4.65 11.57
C SER A 57 9.09 3.43 11.36
N GLU A 58 9.20 2.57 12.39
CA GLU A 58 9.78 1.24 12.22
C GLU A 58 8.83 0.32 11.48
N TRP A 59 9.33 -0.37 10.46
CA TRP A 59 8.56 -1.34 9.69
C TRP A 59 8.67 -2.72 10.35
N VAL A 60 8.03 -2.87 11.50
CA VAL A 60 7.95 -4.16 12.21
C VAL A 60 7.19 -5.14 11.34
N SER A 61 7.73 -6.35 11.13
CA SER A 61 7.05 -7.37 10.34
C SER A 61 7.44 -8.79 10.72
N HIS A 62 6.49 -9.72 10.56
CA HIS A 62 6.72 -11.17 10.63
C HIS A 62 6.66 -11.87 9.26
N GLY A 63 6.54 -11.09 8.18
CA GLY A 63 6.51 -11.55 6.79
C GLY A 63 7.07 -10.49 5.83
N ALA A 64 6.80 -10.64 4.53
CA ALA A 64 7.15 -9.61 3.57
C ALA A 64 6.36 -8.32 3.84
N ILE A 65 6.87 -7.19 3.36
CA ILE A 65 6.21 -5.89 3.51
C ILE A 65 5.72 -5.48 2.13
N TRP A 66 4.41 -5.20 2.05
CA TRP A 66 3.81 -4.60 0.89
C TRP A 66 3.92 -3.09 1.02
N ASN A 67 4.53 -2.43 0.03
CA ASN A 67 4.49 -0.98 -0.06
C ASN A 67 3.62 -0.63 -1.27
N ASN A 68 2.33 -0.39 -1.03
CA ASN A 68 1.36 -0.06 -2.06
C ASN A 68 1.85 1.16 -2.89
N PRO A 69 2.21 0.97 -4.17
CA PRO A 69 2.84 2.00 -5.00
C PRO A 69 1.85 2.98 -5.65
#